data_AF-A0A951KSF7-F1
#
_entry.id   AF-A0A951KSF7-F1
#
_cell.length_a   1.000
_cell.length_b   1.000
_cell.length_c   1.000
_cell.angle_alpha   90.00
_cell.angle_beta   90.00
_cell.angle_gamma   90.00
#
_symmetry.space_group_name_H-M   'P 1'
#
loop_
_entity.id
_entity.type
_entity.pdbx_description
1 polymer ?
#
loop_
_entity_poly.entity_id
_entity_poly.type
_entity_poly.pdbx_seq_one_letter_code
_entity_poly.pdbx_strand_id
1 'polypeptide(L)'
;MRLSPRRQSGRLTKRELRQSLSGTGRKWIKEVWQAAAATSGDLNRLSPVTTPLGNRLVETYGTTHRLPGTEIQRALRIATVAGYASRMVLVEPTEQPTLEPSAFGLKGRPDLERLAGDPTRLIDPTRTVATERFGSVMTLPPEVWNGYVITATMRLQAQLATRTLTWRELGRERIEQMLRYGYVLRCLDEALGAEPELRESDGE
;
A
#
# COMPACT_ATOMS: atom_id res chain seq x y z
N MET A 1 15.49 -33.95 4.76
CA MET A 1 14.08 -33.53 5.01
C MET A 1 14.00 -32.02 4.86
N ARG A 2 13.33 -31.52 3.81
CA ARG A 2 13.11 -30.08 3.60
C ARG A 2 11.80 -29.69 4.29
N LEU A 3 11.89 -28.87 5.33
CA LEU A 3 10.72 -28.31 6.00
C LEU A 3 10.10 -27.25 5.09
N SER A 4 8.93 -27.55 4.53
CA SER A 4 8.10 -26.55 3.85
C SER A 4 7.71 -25.46 4.84
N PRO A 5 7.83 -24.15 4.50
CA PRO A 5 7.32 -23.10 5.37
C PRO A 5 5.80 -23.21 5.45
N ARG A 6 5.32 -23.48 6.67
CA ARG A 6 3.89 -23.47 7.02
C ARG A 6 3.27 -22.16 6.55
N ARG A 7 2.31 -22.24 5.61
CA ARG A 7 1.32 -21.20 5.36
C ARG A 7 0.60 -20.90 6.67
N GLN A 8 0.99 -19.83 7.38
CA GLN A 8 0.21 -19.30 8.49
C GLN A 8 -0.99 -18.52 7.94
N SER A 9 -2.02 -19.24 7.46
CA SER A 9 -3.35 -18.67 7.23
C SER A 9 -4.17 -18.66 8.54
N GLY A 10 -3.53 -18.36 9.67
CA GLY A 10 -4.22 -18.14 10.93
C GLY A 10 -4.75 -16.72 10.96
N ARG A 11 -6.07 -16.53 10.97
CA ARG A 11 -6.68 -15.26 11.39
C ARG A 11 -6.24 -15.02 12.84
N LEU A 12 -5.21 -14.20 13.05
CA LEU A 12 -4.92 -13.69 14.38
C LEU A 12 -6.08 -12.80 14.82
N THR A 13 -6.66 -13.12 15.96
CA THR A 13 -7.68 -12.30 16.60
C THR A 13 -7.07 -10.97 17.04
N LYS A 14 -7.90 -9.93 17.21
CA LYS A 14 -7.46 -8.60 17.71
C LYS A 14 -6.71 -8.69 19.05
N ARG A 15 -6.99 -9.73 19.86
CA ARG A 15 -6.33 -9.99 21.13
C ARG A 15 -4.93 -10.56 20.93
N GLU A 16 -4.77 -11.53 20.04
CA GLU A 16 -3.47 -12.12 19.70
C GLU A 16 -2.56 -11.10 19.02
N LEU A 17 -3.12 -10.24 18.16
CA LEU A 17 -2.39 -9.12 17.55
C LEU A 17 -1.82 -8.14 18.59
N ARG A 18 -2.59 -7.87 19.65
CA ARG A 18 -2.17 -6.99 20.74
C ARG A 18 -1.07 -7.60 21.60
N GLN A 19 -1.00 -8.93 21.65
CA GLN A 19 0.03 -9.66 22.40
C GLN A 19 1.31 -9.83 21.60
N SER A 20 1.23 -9.91 20.26
CA SER A 20 2.39 -10.05 19.38
C SER A 20 3.11 -8.75 19.05
N LEU A 21 2.47 -7.59 19.26
CA LEU A 21 3.03 -6.28 18.91
C LEU A 21 3.63 -5.57 20.13
N SER A 22 4.82 -5.01 19.95
CA SER A 22 5.42 -4.08 20.91
C SER A 22 4.54 -2.84 21.16
N GLY A 23 4.79 -2.12 22.25
CA GLY A 23 4.12 -0.84 22.51
C GLY A 23 4.28 0.15 21.35
N THR A 24 5.51 0.25 20.83
CA THR A 24 5.88 1.11 19.70
C THR A 24 5.18 0.69 18.41
N GLY A 25 5.15 -0.61 18.08
CA GLY A 25 4.44 -1.10 16.90
C GLY A 25 2.93 -0.83 16.93
N ARG A 26 2.30 -0.90 18.12
CA ARG A 26 0.88 -0.53 18.28
C ARG A 26 0.63 0.96 18.09
N LYS A 27 1.53 1.81 18.59
CA LYS A 27 1.46 3.26 18.38
C LYS A 27 1.58 3.60 16.89
N TRP A 28 2.56 3.00 16.22
CA TRP A 28 2.77 3.18 14.78
C TRP A 28 1.54 2.81 13.94
N ILE A 29 0.95 1.63 14.18
CA ILE A 29 -0.27 1.21 13.44
C ILE A 29 -1.41 2.21 13.61
N LYS A 30 -1.56 2.78 14.81
CA LYS A 30 -2.59 3.78 15.08
C LYS A 30 -2.34 5.06 14.28
N GLU A 31 -1.12 5.57 14.31
CA GLU A 31 -0.74 6.82 13.63
C GLU A 31 -0.82 6.68 12.10
N VAL A 32 -0.32 5.57 11.55
CA VAL A 32 -0.48 5.24 10.13
C VAL A 32 -1.93 5.14 9.73
N TRP A 33 -2.77 4.47 10.52
CA TRP A 33 -4.19 4.38 10.18
C TRP A 33 -4.87 5.75 10.22
N GLN A 34 -4.49 6.63 11.14
CA GLN A 34 -5.01 8.00 11.19
C GLN A 34 -4.56 8.82 9.98
N ALA A 35 -3.28 8.73 9.60
CA ALA A 35 -2.75 9.37 8.39
C ALA A 35 -3.43 8.82 7.13
N ALA A 36 -3.49 7.49 7.00
CA ALA A 36 -4.19 6.81 5.92
C ALA A 36 -5.67 7.22 5.84
N ALA A 37 -6.36 7.40 6.97
CA ALA A 37 -7.74 7.85 6.99
C ALA A 37 -7.90 9.30 6.51
N ALA A 38 -6.94 10.17 6.80
CA ALA A 38 -6.91 11.54 6.30
C ALA A 38 -6.65 11.60 4.78
N THR A 39 -5.86 10.66 4.25
CA THR A 39 -5.59 10.51 2.81
C THR A 39 -6.63 9.63 2.10
N SER A 40 -7.39 8.81 2.83
CA SER A 40 -8.31 7.82 2.27
C SER A 40 -9.51 8.50 1.65
N GLY A 41 -9.49 8.62 0.34
CA GLY A 41 -10.63 9.11 -0.41
C GLY A 41 -10.29 9.38 -1.86
N ASP A 42 -9.03 9.75 -2.13
CA ASP A 42 -8.70 10.25 -3.44
C ASP A 42 -7.26 9.91 -3.86
N LEU A 43 -7.11 8.89 -4.71
CA LEU A 43 -5.83 8.64 -5.38
C LEU A 43 -5.33 9.88 -6.11
N ASN A 44 -6.23 10.80 -6.54
CA ASN A 44 -5.85 12.04 -7.23
C ASN A 44 -5.16 13.07 -6.34
N ARG A 45 -5.03 12.81 -5.04
CA ARG A 45 -4.21 13.60 -4.11
C ARG A 45 -2.79 13.05 -3.94
N LEU A 46 -2.45 11.97 -4.65
CA LEU A 46 -1.09 11.43 -4.69
C LEU A 46 -0.28 12.13 -5.79
N SER A 47 1.00 11.77 -5.95
CA SER A 47 1.84 12.37 -6.98
C SER A 47 1.23 12.20 -8.40
N PRO A 48 1.57 13.09 -9.36
CA PRO A 48 1.12 12.98 -10.75
C PRO A 48 1.49 11.65 -11.43
N VAL A 49 2.54 10.97 -10.97
CA VAL A 49 2.95 9.64 -11.46
C VAL A 49 2.18 8.54 -10.73
N THR A 50 2.03 8.65 -9.41
CA THR A 50 1.38 7.63 -8.58
C THR A 50 -0.12 7.52 -8.83
N THR A 51 -0.81 8.65 -9.10
CA THR A 51 -2.24 8.66 -9.39
C THR A 51 -2.62 7.75 -10.57
N PRO A 52 -2.10 7.96 -11.79
CA PRO A 52 -2.45 7.13 -12.93
C PRO A 52 -1.90 5.70 -12.77
N LEU A 53 -0.71 5.53 -12.19
CA LEU A 53 -0.12 4.21 -11.98
C LEU A 53 -0.92 3.36 -10.98
N GLY A 54 -1.36 3.94 -9.86
CA GLY A 54 -2.21 3.29 -8.86
C GLY A 54 -3.57 2.87 -9.45
N ASN A 55 -4.19 3.72 -10.26
CA ASN A 55 -5.42 3.37 -10.99
C ASN A 55 -5.21 2.17 -11.93
N ARG A 56 -4.12 2.18 -12.71
CA ARG A 56 -3.78 1.07 -13.61
C ARG A 56 -3.50 -0.24 -12.88
N LEU A 57 -2.84 -0.19 -11.72
CA LEU A 57 -2.59 -1.38 -10.89
C LEU A 57 -3.89 -2.00 -10.38
N VAL A 58 -4.83 -1.17 -9.92
CA VAL A 58 -6.17 -1.62 -9.48
C VAL A 58 -6.97 -2.20 -10.65
N GLU A 59 -6.99 -1.52 -11.80
CA GLU A 59 -7.66 -2.00 -13.01
C GLU A 59 -7.11 -3.35 -13.47
N THR A 60 -5.79 -3.46 -13.60
CA THR A 60 -5.11 -4.68 -14.05
C THR A 60 -5.37 -5.83 -13.07
N TYR A 61 -5.32 -5.55 -11.76
CA TYR A 61 -5.65 -6.53 -10.74
C TYR A 61 -7.11 -7.01 -10.84
N GLY A 62 -8.06 -6.08 -11.00
CA GLY A 62 -9.48 -6.37 -11.16
C GLY A 62 -9.77 -7.23 -12.38
N THR A 63 -9.16 -6.91 -13.53
CA THR A 63 -9.26 -7.69 -14.77
C THR A 63 -8.68 -9.10 -14.59
N THR A 64 -7.47 -9.20 -14.02
CA THR A 64 -6.79 -10.50 -13.81
C THR A 64 -7.59 -11.45 -12.93
N HIS A 65 -8.24 -10.91 -11.89
CA HIS A 65 -8.99 -11.69 -10.90
C HIS A 65 -10.49 -11.75 -11.19
N ARG A 66 -10.94 -11.24 -12.35
CA ARG A 66 -12.36 -11.18 -12.75
C ARG A 66 -13.25 -10.62 -11.64
N LEU A 67 -12.88 -9.45 -11.12
CA LEU A 67 -13.61 -8.75 -10.06
C LEU A 67 -14.46 -7.64 -10.70
N PRO A 68 -15.71 -7.93 -11.12
CA PRO A 68 -16.59 -6.91 -11.68
C PRO A 68 -17.09 -5.98 -10.56
N GLY A 69 -17.28 -4.71 -10.91
CA GLY A 69 -17.97 -3.75 -10.05
C GLY A 69 -17.10 -2.58 -9.61
N THR A 70 -17.70 -1.39 -9.63
CA THR A 70 -17.06 -0.14 -9.21
C THR A 70 -16.80 -0.11 -7.70
N GLU A 71 -17.60 -0.83 -6.90
CA GLU A 71 -17.45 -0.89 -5.44
C GLU A 71 -16.18 -1.63 -5.01
N ILE A 72 -15.89 -2.81 -5.57
CA ILE A 72 -14.65 -3.52 -5.25
C ILE A 72 -13.44 -2.71 -5.72
N GLN A 73 -13.49 -2.10 -6.91
CA GLN A 73 -12.42 -1.23 -7.38
C GLN A 73 -12.18 -0.05 -6.45
N ARG A 74 -13.25 0.61 -5.95
CA ARG A 74 -13.14 1.67 -4.95
C ARG A 74 -12.46 1.17 -3.69
N ALA A 75 -12.83 -0.02 -3.19
CA ALA A 75 -12.20 -0.60 -2.01
C ALA A 75 -10.70 -0.91 -2.22
N LEU A 76 -10.33 -1.40 -3.40
CA LEU A 76 -8.93 -1.65 -3.77
C LEU A 76 -8.12 -0.35 -3.87
N ARG A 77 -8.70 0.73 -4.41
CA ARG A 77 -8.08 2.06 -4.40
C ARG A 77 -7.83 2.56 -2.98
N ILE A 78 -8.82 2.44 -2.09
CA ILE A 78 -8.66 2.84 -0.68
C ILE A 78 -7.55 2.03 0.01
N ALA A 79 -7.49 0.72 -0.22
CA ALA A 79 -6.41 -0.12 0.30
C ALA A 79 -5.04 0.29 -0.26
N THR A 80 -4.96 0.67 -1.54
CA THR A 80 -3.73 1.18 -2.17
C THR A 80 -3.29 2.49 -1.52
N VAL A 81 -4.20 3.44 -1.30
CA VAL A 81 -3.89 4.70 -0.60
C VAL A 81 -3.42 4.45 0.84
N ALA A 82 -4.05 3.50 1.55
CA ALA A 82 -3.62 3.14 2.90
C ALA A 82 -2.18 2.60 2.90
N GLY A 83 -1.84 1.75 1.92
CA GLY A 83 -0.48 1.26 1.72
C GLY A 83 0.52 2.39 1.48
N TYR A 84 0.15 3.37 0.65
CA TYR A 84 0.97 4.55 0.37
C TYR A 84 1.25 5.35 1.65
N ALA A 85 0.20 5.66 2.40
CA ALA A 85 0.31 6.42 3.66
C ALA A 85 1.16 5.71 4.72
N SER A 86 1.24 4.38 4.69
CA SER A 86 2.07 3.61 5.64
C SER A 86 3.57 3.88 5.54
N ARG A 87 4.04 4.45 4.42
CA ARG A 87 5.42 4.90 4.26
C ARG A 87 5.61 6.41 4.48
N MET A 88 4.54 7.19 4.59
CA MET A 88 4.60 8.62 4.91
C MET A 88 4.84 8.90 6.39
N VAL A 89 4.54 7.95 7.27
CA VAL A 89 4.66 8.15 8.73
C VAL A 89 6.08 7.78 9.19
N LEU A 90 6.88 8.82 9.44
CA LEU A 90 8.26 8.73 9.92
C LEU A 90 8.32 8.79 11.45
N VAL A 91 7.87 7.74 12.12
CA VAL A 91 8.01 7.60 13.58
C VAL A 91 8.74 6.30 13.90
N GLU A 92 9.57 6.29 14.94
CA GLU A 92 10.23 5.06 15.40
C GLU A 92 9.21 3.91 15.56
N PRO A 93 9.55 2.66 15.19
CA PRO A 93 10.89 2.18 14.80
C PRO A 93 11.14 2.23 13.28
N THR A 94 10.45 3.10 12.54
CA THR A 94 10.30 2.97 11.08
C THR A 94 10.94 4.08 10.30
N GLU A 95 12.08 4.61 10.76
CA GLU A 95 12.93 5.41 9.88
C GLU A 95 13.35 4.53 8.70
N GLN A 96 12.87 4.90 7.50
CA GLN A 96 13.12 4.11 6.30
C GLN A 96 14.10 4.89 5.43
N PRO A 97 15.23 4.29 5.01
CA PRO A 97 16.12 4.94 4.07
C PRO A 97 15.38 5.21 2.75
N THR A 98 15.65 6.37 2.17
CA THR A 98 15.24 6.72 0.81
C THR A 98 15.82 5.67 -0.15
N LEU A 99 15.02 5.26 -1.13
CA LEU A 99 15.43 4.28 -2.13
C LEU A 99 15.97 4.99 -3.36
N GLU A 100 17.02 4.41 -3.96
CA GLU A 100 17.56 4.89 -5.23
C GLU A 100 16.66 4.49 -6.42
N PRO A 101 16.63 5.27 -7.52
CA PRO A 101 15.90 4.90 -8.75
C PRO A 101 16.22 3.50 -9.28
N SER A 102 17.45 3.04 -9.04
CA SER A 102 17.93 1.71 -9.45
C SER A 102 17.17 0.55 -8.79
N ALA A 103 16.57 0.76 -7.61
CA ALA A 103 15.70 -0.23 -6.96
C ALA A 103 14.49 -0.61 -7.84
N PHE A 104 14.07 0.32 -8.71
CA PHE A 104 12.97 0.18 -9.67
C PHE A 104 13.42 -0.12 -11.10
N GLY A 105 14.72 -0.39 -11.31
CA GLY A 105 15.28 -0.60 -12.64
C GLY A 105 15.38 0.67 -13.50
N LEU A 106 15.28 1.85 -12.87
CA LEU A 106 15.43 3.14 -13.54
C LEU A 106 16.91 3.53 -13.63
N LYS A 107 17.32 4.10 -14.77
CA LYS A 107 18.68 4.60 -15.00
C LYS A 107 18.70 6.12 -14.93
N GLY A 108 19.65 6.69 -14.20
CA GLY A 108 19.87 8.15 -14.12
C GLY A 108 18.76 8.89 -13.37
N ARG A 109 18.63 10.21 -13.61
CA ARG A 109 17.49 11.02 -13.17
C ARG A 109 16.34 10.85 -14.16
N PRO A 110 15.27 10.12 -13.83
CA PRO A 110 14.18 9.89 -14.75
C PRO A 110 13.38 11.18 -14.99
N ASP A 111 12.91 11.35 -16.22
CA ASP A 111 12.03 12.46 -16.63
C ASP A 111 10.62 12.21 -16.09
N LEU A 112 10.24 12.96 -15.06
CA LEU A 112 8.96 12.84 -14.36
C LEU A 112 7.77 13.15 -15.27
N GLU A 113 7.88 14.16 -16.14
CA GLU A 113 6.80 14.54 -17.06
C GLU A 113 6.56 13.42 -18.07
N ARG A 114 7.65 12.84 -18.58
CA ARG A 114 7.57 11.68 -19.48
C ARG A 114 6.98 10.44 -18.80
N LEU A 115 7.33 10.19 -17.54
CA LEU A 115 6.77 9.06 -16.77
C LEU A 115 5.30 9.30 -16.40
N ALA A 116 4.90 10.53 -16.12
CA ALA A 116 3.49 10.89 -15.90
C ALA A 116 2.67 10.75 -17.20
N GLY A 117 3.27 11.05 -18.36
CA GLY A 117 2.66 10.85 -19.68
C GLY A 117 2.55 9.40 -20.12
N ASP A 118 3.44 8.52 -19.64
CA ASP A 118 3.39 7.07 -19.90
C ASP A 118 3.75 6.22 -18.65
N PRO A 119 2.84 6.15 -17.67
CA PRO A 119 3.06 5.41 -16.43
C PRO A 119 3.03 3.90 -16.65
N THR A 120 2.59 3.42 -17.83
CA THR A 120 2.43 1.99 -18.10
C THR A 120 3.76 1.24 -18.01
N ARG A 121 4.86 1.92 -18.35
CA ARG A 121 6.23 1.39 -18.25
C ARG A 121 6.66 1.05 -16.82
N LEU A 122 5.97 1.61 -15.82
CA LEU A 122 6.25 1.38 -14.39
C LEU A 122 5.34 0.32 -13.77
N ILE A 123 4.29 -0.15 -14.47
CA ILE A 123 3.34 -1.14 -13.94
C ILE A 123 4.06 -2.44 -13.58
N ASP A 124 4.82 -3.00 -14.53
CA ASP A 124 5.49 -4.29 -14.35
C ASP A 124 6.62 -4.23 -13.32
N PRO A 125 7.51 -3.23 -13.33
CA PRO A 125 8.48 -3.02 -12.26
C PRO A 125 7.83 -2.89 -10.88
N THR A 126 6.80 -2.05 -10.75
CA THR A 126 6.08 -1.82 -9.48
C THR A 126 5.41 -3.10 -8.98
N ARG A 127 4.75 -3.82 -9.89
CA ARG A 127 4.11 -5.11 -9.59
C ARG A 127 5.13 -6.13 -9.11
N THR A 128 6.22 -6.30 -9.84
CA THR A 128 7.31 -7.24 -9.52
C THR A 128 7.91 -6.93 -8.15
N VAL A 129 8.15 -5.65 -7.85
CA VAL A 129 8.64 -5.24 -6.53
C VAL A 129 7.61 -5.58 -5.44
N ALA A 130 6.33 -5.30 -5.65
CA ALA A 130 5.29 -5.57 -4.65
C ALA A 130 5.01 -7.07 -4.43
N THR A 131 5.12 -7.92 -5.45
CA THR A 131 4.79 -9.35 -5.36
C THR A 131 5.98 -10.23 -5.03
N GLU A 132 7.12 -9.99 -5.67
CA GLU A 132 8.27 -10.91 -5.66
C GLU A 132 9.45 -10.37 -4.87
N ARG A 133 9.66 -9.06 -4.88
CA ARG A 133 10.82 -8.41 -4.25
C ARG A 133 10.44 -7.49 -3.11
N PHE A 134 9.29 -7.72 -2.47
CA PHE A 134 8.76 -6.78 -1.49
C PHE A 134 9.72 -6.56 -0.31
N GLY A 135 10.41 -7.62 0.12
CA GLY A 135 11.43 -7.55 1.17
C GLY A 135 12.65 -6.71 0.81
N SER A 136 12.87 -6.32 -0.45
CA SER A 136 13.98 -5.43 -0.83
C SER A 136 13.65 -3.95 -0.62
N VAL A 137 12.38 -3.59 -0.40
CA VAL A 137 11.93 -2.20 -0.18
C VAL A 137 11.17 -2.04 1.14
N MET A 138 10.62 -3.14 1.68
CA MET A 138 9.98 -3.17 2.99
C MET A 138 11.02 -3.11 4.10
N THR A 139 10.97 -2.06 4.90
CA THR A 139 11.92 -1.83 6.01
C THR A 139 11.25 -2.00 7.39
N LEU A 140 9.93 -2.24 7.42
CA LEU A 140 9.22 -2.51 8.66
C LEU A 140 9.54 -3.92 9.17
N PRO A 141 9.60 -4.10 10.51
CA PRO A 141 9.62 -5.43 11.09
C PRO A 141 8.42 -6.27 10.61
N PRO A 142 8.58 -7.55 10.25
CA PRO A 142 7.51 -8.38 9.70
C PRO A 142 6.26 -8.43 10.58
N GLU A 143 6.41 -8.41 11.89
CA GLU A 143 5.31 -8.39 12.85
C GLU A 143 4.51 -7.09 12.80
N VAL A 144 5.16 -5.94 12.56
CA VAL A 144 4.51 -4.63 12.42
C VAL A 144 3.72 -4.58 11.13
N TRP A 145 4.32 -5.02 10.00
CA TRP A 145 3.61 -5.11 8.72
C TRP A 145 2.40 -6.05 8.80
N ASN A 146 2.57 -7.24 9.37
CA ASN A 146 1.47 -8.19 9.56
C ASN A 146 0.37 -7.60 10.46
N GLY A 147 0.76 -6.91 11.53
CA GLY A 147 -0.13 -6.17 12.42
C GLY A 147 -0.98 -5.15 11.65
N TYR A 148 -0.33 -4.41 10.77
CA TYR A 148 -0.95 -3.39 9.93
C TYR A 148 -1.92 -4.00 8.90
N VAL A 149 -1.50 -5.04 8.18
CA VAL A 149 -2.35 -5.78 7.21
C VAL A 149 -3.64 -6.26 7.86
N ILE A 150 -3.56 -6.85 9.06
CA ILE A 150 -4.73 -7.35 9.77
C ILE A 150 -5.63 -6.17 10.19
N THR A 151 -5.04 -5.11 10.73
CA THR A 151 -5.80 -3.91 11.13
C THR A 151 -6.51 -3.28 9.94
N ALA A 152 -5.81 -3.06 8.84
CA ALA A 152 -6.37 -2.51 7.61
C ALA A 152 -7.48 -3.41 7.05
N THR A 153 -7.27 -4.73 7.02
CA THR A 153 -8.30 -5.68 6.58
C THR A 153 -9.57 -5.55 7.43
N MET A 154 -9.44 -5.58 8.75
CA MET A 154 -10.59 -5.47 9.65
C MET A 154 -11.33 -4.13 9.50
N ARG A 155 -10.58 -3.03 9.34
CA ARG A 155 -11.16 -1.69 9.20
C ARG A 155 -11.87 -1.53 7.87
N LEU A 156 -11.24 -1.94 6.76
CA LEU A 156 -11.83 -1.87 5.44
C LEU A 156 -13.07 -2.77 5.33
N GLN A 157 -13.03 -3.98 5.91
CA GLN A 157 -14.22 -4.82 6.02
C GLN A 157 -15.34 -4.15 6.81
N ALA A 158 -15.04 -3.51 7.94
CA ALA A 158 -16.05 -2.83 8.74
C ALA A 158 -16.61 -1.57 8.05
N GLN A 159 -15.80 -0.85 7.27
CA GLN A 159 -16.20 0.40 6.63
C GLN A 159 -16.86 0.22 5.26
N LEU A 160 -16.44 -0.80 4.51
CA LEU A 160 -16.79 -0.95 3.09
C LEU A 160 -17.65 -2.19 2.83
N ALA A 161 -17.86 -3.08 3.79
CA ALA A 161 -18.77 -4.20 3.57
C ALA A 161 -20.19 -3.68 3.35
N THR A 162 -20.76 -4.04 2.21
CA THR A 162 -22.15 -3.73 1.84
C THR A 162 -22.89 -5.04 1.56
N ARG A 163 -24.13 -4.95 1.08
CA ARG A 163 -24.88 -6.14 0.61
C ARG A 163 -24.24 -6.78 -0.63
N THR A 164 -23.51 -5.99 -1.42
CA THR A 164 -22.90 -6.36 -2.70
C THR A 164 -21.39 -6.60 -2.59
N LEU A 165 -20.72 -5.95 -1.61
CA LEU A 165 -19.31 -6.13 -1.32
C LEU A 165 -19.13 -6.86 0.01
N THR A 166 -18.89 -8.16 -0.05
CA THR A 166 -18.82 -9.04 1.11
C THR A 166 -17.43 -9.06 1.74
N TRP A 167 -17.34 -9.52 3.00
CA TRP A 167 -16.06 -9.72 3.69
C TRP A 167 -15.13 -10.71 2.95
N ARG A 168 -15.68 -11.63 2.16
CA ARG A 168 -14.89 -12.57 1.33
C ARG A 168 -14.20 -11.85 0.18
N GLU A 169 -14.88 -10.88 -0.41
CA GLU A 169 -14.32 -10.03 -1.47
C GLU A 169 -13.28 -9.04 -0.92
N LEU A 170 -13.39 -8.68 0.36
CA LEU A 170 -12.38 -7.92 1.10
C LEU A 170 -11.43 -8.84 1.89
N GLY A 171 -11.01 -9.96 1.29
CA GLY A 171 -10.11 -10.93 1.92
C GLY A 171 -8.72 -10.37 2.20
N ARG A 172 -8.07 -10.89 3.26
CA ARG A 172 -6.74 -10.43 3.72
C ARG A 172 -5.70 -10.39 2.61
N GLU A 173 -5.57 -11.45 1.81
CA GLU A 173 -4.56 -11.54 0.75
C GLU A 173 -4.72 -10.43 -0.29
N ARG A 174 -5.97 -10.11 -0.65
CA ARG A 174 -6.29 -9.05 -1.60
C ARG A 174 -5.98 -7.67 -1.03
N ILE A 175 -6.37 -7.43 0.23
CA ILE A 175 -6.04 -6.19 0.93
C ILE A 175 -4.54 -6.02 1.06
N GLU A 176 -3.82 -7.07 1.48
CA GLU A 176 -2.37 -7.05 1.59
C GLU A 176 -1.71 -6.71 0.24
N GLN A 177 -2.15 -7.32 -0.86
CA GLN A 177 -1.61 -7.02 -2.18
C GLN A 177 -1.76 -5.54 -2.55
N MET A 178 -2.92 -4.93 -2.27
CA MET A 178 -3.14 -3.51 -2.52
C MET A 178 -2.31 -2.62 -1.60
N LEU A 179 -2.18 -2.98 -0.31
CA LEU A 179 -1.30 -2.28 0.63
C LEU A 179 0.15 -2.31 0.14
N ARG A 180 0.63 -3.44 -0.38
CA ARG A 180 1.97 -3.56 -0.97
C ARG A 180 2.13 -2.67 -2.20
N TYR A 181 1.15 -2.64 -3.10
CA TYR A 181 1.18 -1.72 -4.24
C TYR A 181 1.29 -0.27 -3.77
N GLY A 182 0.46 0.15 -2.82
CA GLY A 182 0.53 1.48 -2.23
C GLY A 182 1.90 1.82 -1.65
N TYR A 183 2.44 0.92 -0.83
CA TYR A 183 3.75 1.09 -0.20
C TYR A 183 4.86 1.27 -1.25
N VAL A 184 4.86 0.43 -2.29
CA VAL A 184 5.85 0.48 -3.37
C VAL A 184 5.68 1.75 -4.23
N LEU A 185 4.46 2.24 -4.43
CA LEU A 185 4.22 3.52 -5.09
C LEU A 185 4.84 4.68 -4.32
N ARG A 186 4.74 4.70 -2.99
CA ARG A 186 5.42 5.72 -2.18
C ARG A 186 6.94 5.60 -2.25
N CYS A 187 7.47 4.36 -2.23
CA CYS A 187 8.90 4.11 -2.44
C CYS A 187 9.39 4.65 -3.80
N LEU A 188 8.56 4.48 -4.84
CA LEU A 188 8.86 4.96 -6.18
C LEU A 188 8.85 6.49 -6.22
N ASP A 189 7.85 7.15 -5.64
CA ASP A 189 7.80 8.61 -5.51
C ASP A 189 9.07 9.16 -4.86
N GLU A 190 9.52 8.56 -3.74
CA GLU A 190 10.76 8.94 -3.06
C GLU A 190 11.99 8.78 -3.96
N ALA A 191 12.09 7.65 -4.66
CA ALA A 191 13.20 7.38 -5.58
C ALA A 191 13.22 8.36 -6.77
N LEU A 192 12.05 8.82 -7.19
CA LEU A 192 11.87 9.77 -8.27
C LEU A 192 12.04 11.24 -7.81
N GLY A 193 12.07 11.50 -6.50
CA GLY A 193 11.93 12.86 -5.96
C GLY A 193 10.56 13.49 -6.25
N ALA A 194 9.55 12.66 -6.53
CA ALA A 194 8.19 13.07 -6.82
C ALA A 194 7.37 13.14 -5.52
N GLU A 195 7.61 14.19 -4.73
CA GLU A 195 6.78 14.43 -3.55
C GLU A 195 5.34 14.75 -3.97
N PRO A 196 4.32 14.27 -3.24
CA PRO A 196 2.95 14.70 -3.47
C PRO A 196 2.91 16.22 -3.33
N GLU A 197 2.23 16.89 -4.26
CA GLU A 197 1.92 18.30 -4.10
C GLU A 197 1.15 18.45 -2.79
N LEU A 198 1.82 18.94 -1.74
CA LEU A 198 1.12 19.58 -0.65
C LEU A 198 0.45 20.78 -1.30
N ARG A 199 -0.79 20.60 -1.79
CA ARG A 199 -1.65 21.75 -1.95
C ARG A 199 -1.71 22.35 -0.56
N GLU A 200 -1.00 23.47 -0.39
CA GLU A 200 -1.31 24.42 0.66
C GLU A 200 -2.83 24.49 0.62
N SER A 201 -3.45 24.06 1.71
CA SER A 201 -4.84 24.40 1.94
C SER A 201 -4.85 25.92 1.88
N ASP A 202 -5.21 26.44 0.71
CA ASP A 202 -5.46 27.85 0.49
C ASP A 202 -6.30 28.30 1.67
N GLY A 203 -5.72 29.20 2.46
CA GLY A 203 -6.47 29.88 3.48
C GLY A 203 -7.59 30.64 2.79
N GLU A 204 -8.81 30.21 3.05
CA GLU A 204 -10.01 31.05 3.22
C GLU A 204 -11.19 30.21 3.73
#